data_AF-A0A355EVU9-F1
#
_entry.id   AF-A0A355EVU9-F1
#
_cell.length_a   1.000
_cell.length_b   1.000
_cell.length_c   1.000
_cell.angle_alpha   90.00
_cell.angle_beta   90.00
_cell.angle_gamma   90.00
#
_symmetry.space_group_name_H-M   'P 1'
#
loop_
_entity.id
_entity.type
_entity.pdbx_description
1 polymer ?
#
loop_
_entity_poly.entity_id
_entity_poly.type
_entity_poly.pdbx_seq_one_letter_code
_entity_poly.pdbx_strand_id
1 'polypeptide(L)'
;MAFLLVPLLLGAVSRPAVRSGGLPVIPGTSDRTALSFAEAAAALRARNCAGALRVLDPLAAGTGRDARFARLLSGFYAHACEQVRLAEERLYQAGDRDGALEDWRLYVLSDVAAAQGHAELAQASLARLIGDHPGSPLRTRALAKAATMAWERKEARRALELIGRARRDHLQEDELVRLERLAWEIGSQTGAEDARKEAARRLLT
;
A
#
# COMPACT_ATOMS: atom_id res chain seq x y z
N MET A 1 -64.11 8.58 -26.92
CA MET A 1 -63.14 8.17 -25.88
C MET A 1 -62.01 7.43 -26.57
N ALA A 2 -60.84 8.05 -26.71
CA ALA A 2 -59.67 7.47 -27.36
C ALA A 2 -58.65 7.10 -26.27
N PHE A 3 -58.39 5.79 -26.09
CA PHE A 3 -57.34 5.27 -25.22
C PHE A 3 -56.02 5.21 -26.01
N LEU A 4 -55.04 6.00 -25.58
CA LEU A 4 -53.66 5.95 -26.06
C LEU A 4 -52.89 4.84 -25.32
N LEU A 5 -52.48 3.82 -26.07
CA LEU A 5 -51.58 2.75 -25.65
C LEU A 5 -50.13 3.25 -25.66
N VAL A 6 -49.47 3.26 -24.50
CA VAL A 6 -48.03 3.52 -24.34
C VAL A 6 -47.29 2.18 -24.37
N PRO A 7 -46.29 1.95 -25.25
CA PRO A 7 -45.52 0.72 -25.24
C PRO A 7 -44.43 0.77 -24.17
N LEU A 8 -44.36 -0.28 -23.35
CA LEU A 8 -43.28 -0.56 -22.40
C LEU A 8 -41.97 -0.82 -23.14
N LEU A 9 -40.98 0.05 -22.92
CA LEU A 9 -39.58 -0.18 -23.29
C LEU A 9 -38.95 -1.20 -22.33
N LEU A 10 -38.81 -2.43 -22.80
CA LEU A 10 -37.98 -3.46 -22.16
C LEU A 10 -36.50 -3.08 -22.30
N GLY A 11 -35.91 -2.62 -21.20
CA GLY A 11 -34.47 -2.40 -21.09
C GLY A 11 -33.71 -3.74 -21.13
N ALA A 12 -32.92 -3.94 -22.17
CA ALA A 12 -31.96 -5.05 -22.24
C ALA A 12 -30.84 -4.83 -21.21
N VAL A 13 -30.80 -5.68 -20.18
CA VAL A 13 -29.66 -5.75 -19.24
C VAL A 13 -28.50 -6.43 -19.97
N SER A 14 -27.61 -5.62 -20.55
CA SER A 14 -26.33 -6.08 -21.08
C SER A 14 -25.44 -6.51 -19.91
N ARG A 15 -25.31 -7.82 -19.68
CA ARG A 15 -24.27 -8.37 -18.78
C ARG A 15 -22.89 -8.10 -19.39
N PRO A 16 -21.93 -7.53 -18.66
CA PRO A 16 -20.58 -7.38 -19.16
C PRO A 16 -19.96 -8.77 -19.35
N ALA A 17 -19.31 -8.97 -20.49
CA ALA A 17 -18.53 -10.17 -20.78
C ALA A 17 -17.41 -10.33 -19.74
N VAL A 18 -17.37 -11.48 -19.07
CA VAL A 18 -16.23 -11.89 -18.26
C VAL A 18 -15.03 -12.06 -19.18
N ARG A 19 -14.14 -11.07 -19.22
CA ARG A 19 -12.81 -11.23 -19.81
C ARG A 19 -12.05 -12.24 -18.97
N SER A 20 -11.88 -13.45 -19.50
CA SER A 20 -10.89 -14.42 -19.03
C SER A 20 -9.49 -13.86 -19.29
N GLY A 21 -9.04 -12.95 -18.42
CA GLY A 21 -7.64 -12.55 -18.36
C GLY A 21 -6.85 -13.71 -17.80
N GLY A 22 -6.04 -14.36 -18.64
CA GLY A 22 -5.03 -15.31 -18.19
C GLY A 22 -4.15 -14.65 -17.14
N LEU A 23 -3.95 -15.32 -16.01
CA LEU A 23 -3.07 -14.84 -14.96
C LEU A 23 -1.65 -14.70 -15.54
N PRO A 24 -0.91 -13.62 -15.23
CA PRO A 24 0.49 -13.53 -15.60
C PRO A 24 1.23 -14.72 -14.97
N VAL A 25 1.87 -15.53 -15.82
CA VAL A 25 2.72 -16.64 -15.39
C VAL A 25 3.87 -16.05 -14.58
N ILE A 26 4.03 -16.49 -13.32
CA ILE A 26 5.21 -16.16 -12.51
C ILE A 26 6.37 -17.02 -13.04
N PRO A 27 7.40 -16.45 -13.70
CA PRO A 27 8.45 -17.24 -14.33
C PRO A 27 9.21 -18.10 -13.30
N GLY A 28 9.39 -19.39 -13.60
CA GLY A 28 10.19 -20.30 -12.78
C GLY A 28 9.45 -20.95 -11.59
N THR A 29 8.12 -20.88 -11.56
CA THR A 29 7.28 -21.65 -10.62
C THR A 29 6.78 -22.93 -11.28
N SER A 30 6.61 -24.01 -10.50
CA SER A 30 5.92 -25.20 -11.01
C SER A 30 4.44 -24.90 -11.25
N ASP A 31 3.80 -25.56 -12.23
CA ASP A 31 2.37 -25.36 -12.53
C ASP A 31 1.48 -25.55 -11.28
N ARG A 32 1.86 -26.49 -10.41
CA ARG A 32 1.18 -26.73 -9.14
C ARG A 32 1.34 -25.57 -8.16
N THR A 33 2.54 -25.00 -8.04
CA THR A 33 2.78 -23.82 -7.18
C THR A 33 1.99 -22.62 -7.68
N ALA A 34 1.99 -22.38 -9.00
CA ALA A 34 1.23 -21.29 -9.60
C ALA A 34 -0.27 -21.40 -9.33
N LEU A 35 -0.84 -22.61 -9.41
CA LEU A 35 -2.23 -22.88 -9.04
C LEU A 35 -2.51 -22.58 -7.56
N SER A 36 -1.62 -22.96 -6.64
CA SER A 36 -1.78 -22.65 -5.22
C SER A 36 -1.75 -21.14 -4.94
N PHE A 37 -0.88 -20.37 -5.59
CA PHE A 37 -0.91 -18.90 -5.46
C PHE A 37 -2.20 -18.30 -6.02
N ALA A 38 -2.70 -18.81 -7.15
CA ALA A 38 -3.97 -18.36 -7.73
C ALA A 38 -5.17 -18.67 -6.81
N GLU A 39 -5.19 -19.85 -6.20
CA GLU A 39 -6.22 -20.28 -5.24
C GLU A 39 -6.20 -19.41 -3.99
N ALA A 40 -5.01 -19.14 -3.42
CA ALA A 40 -4.85 -18.25 -2.27
C ALA A 40 -5.38 -16.83 -2.58
N ALA A 41 -5.04 -16.29 -3.76
CA ALA A 41 -5.52 -14.99 -4.20
C ALA A 41 -7.03 -14.95 -4.45
N ALA A 42 -7.63 -16.04 -4.95
CA ALA A 42 -9.07 -16.17 -5.10
C ALA A 42 -9.77 -16.19 -3.73
N ALA A 43 -9.25 -16.95 -2.77
CA ALA A 43 -9.77 -16.99 -1.41
C ALA A 43 -9.71 -15.61 -0.72
N LEU A 44 -8.60 -14.87 -0.89
CA LEU A 44 -8.49 -13.51 -0.36
C LEU A 44 -9.53 -12.56 -0.96
N ARG A 45 -9.72 -12.57 -2.29
CA ARG A 45 -10.73 -11.75 -2.96
C ARG A 45 -12.15 -12.09 -2.53
N ALA A 46 -12.41 -13.35 -2.18
CA ALA A 46 -13.67 -13.79 -1.58
C ALA A 46 -13.78 -13.46 -0.08
N ARG A 47 -12.83 -12.69 0.49
CA ARG A 47 -12.70 -12.37 1.92
C ARG A 47 -12.58 -13.60 2.82
N ASN A 48 -12.19 -14.75 2.27
CA ASN A 48 -11.91 -15.97 3.03
C ASN A 48 -10.44 -15.95 3.50
N CYS A 49 -10.16 -15.14 4.51
CA CYS A 49 -8.82 -14.95 5.07
C CYS A 49 -8.18 -16.26 5.55
N ALA A 50 -8.92 -17.06 6.31
CA ALA A 50 -8.45 -18.35 6.81
C ALA A 50 -8.15 -19.33 5.66
N GLY A 51 -8.98 -19.33 4.62
CA GLY A 51 -8.74 -20.13 3.41
C GLY A 51 -7.48 -19.70 2.66
N ALA A 52 -7.31 -18.39 2.45
CA ALA A 52 -6.15 -17.85 1.74
C ALA A 52 -4.83 -18.20 2.44
N LEU A 53 -4.78 -18.05 3.77
CA LEU A 53 -3.58 -18.40 4.55
C LEU A 53 -3.31 -19.89 4.56
N ARG A 54 -4.35 -20.72 4.73
CA ARG A 54 -4.22 -22.19 4.72
C ARG A 54 -3.62 -22.73 3.42
N VAL A 55 -3.94 -22.10 2.29
CA VAL A 55 -3.36 -22.47 0.99
C VAL A 55 -1.87 -22.10 0.91
N LEU A 56 -1.45 -21.00 1.53
CA LEU A 56 -0.06 -20.55 1.55
C LEU A 56 0.82 -21.31 2.55
N ASP A 57 0.27 -21.82 3.65
CA ASP A 57 1.04 -22.42 4.74
C ASP A 57 1.98 -23.56 4.28
N PRO A 58 1.56 -24.53 3.44
CA PRO A 58 2.46 -25.58 2.96
C PRO A 58 3.59 -25.05 2.08
N LEU A 59 3.34 -24.02 1.28
CA LEU A 59 4.36 -23.39 0.45
C LEU A 59 5.38 -22.63 1.33
N ALA A 60 4.89 -21.91 2.34
CA ALA A 60 5.70 -21.13 3.26
C ALA A 60 6.60 -22.00 4.16
N ALA A 61 6.23 -23.25 4.41
CA ALA A 61 7.03 -24.22 5.16
C ALA A 61 8.24 -24.77 4.38
N GLY A 62 8.26 -24.59 3.05
CA GLY A 62 9.36 -25.06 2.20
C GLY A 62 10.62 -24.20 2.29
N THR A 63 11.56 -24.51 1.39
CA THR A 63 12.78 -23.74 1.14
C THR A 63 12.79 -23.17 -0.27
N GLY A 64 13.68 -22.21 -0.55
CA GLY A 64 13.81 -21.61 -1.88
C GLY A 64 12.91 -20.39 -2.12
N ARG A 65 12.78 -20.00 -3.40
CA ARG A 65 12.10 -18.76 -3.82
C ARG A 65 10.60 -18.78 -3.52
N ASP A 66 9.92 -19.87 -3.88
CA ASP A 66 8.47 -19.99 -3.70
C ASP A 66 8.07 -19.90 -2.22
N ALA A 67 8.87 -20.51 -1.33
CA ALA A 67 8.64 -20.43 0.11
C ALA A 67 8.85 -19.02 0.66
N ARG A 68 9.89 -18.30 0.20
CA ARG A 68 10.09 -16.88 0.57
C ARG A 68 8.93 -16.02 0.08
N PHE A 69 8.50 -16.21 -1.16
CA PHE A 69 7.38 -15.47 -1.73
C PHE A 69 6.06 -15.78 -1.01
N ALA A 70 5.80 -17.04 -0.65
CA ALA A 70 4.64 -17.43 0.14
C ALA A 70 4.63 -16.80 1.55
N ARG A 71 5.79 -16.71 2.22
CA ARG A 71 5.93 -15.99 3.50
C ARG A 71 5.67 -14.50 3.36
N LEU A 72 6.15 -13.88 2.28
CA LEU A 72 5.86 -12.49 1.97
C LEU A 72 4.35 -12.26 1.75
N LEU A 73 3.73 -13.07 0.89
CA LEU A 73 2.29 -12.97 0.61
C LEU A 73 1.44 -13.22 1.86
N SER A 74 1.83 -14.13 2.73
CA SER A 74 1.08 -14.43 3.96
C SER A 74 1.08 -13.23 4.93
N GLY A 75 2.10 -12.37 4.89
CA GLY A 75 2.13 -11.07 5.58
C GLY A 75 1.20 -10.03 4.95
N PHE A 76 1.22 -9.87 3.62
CA PHE A 76 0.30 -8.97 2.93
C PHE A 76 -1.17 -9.39 3.10
N TYR A 77 -1.44 -10.69 3.08
CA TYR A 77 -2.80 -11.22 3.24
C TYR A 77 -3.30 -11.02 4.67
N ALA A 78 -2.43 -11.20 5.67
CA ALA A 78 -2.75 -10.84 7.05
C ALA A 78 -3.09 -9.34 7.18
N HIS A 79 -2.34 -8.45 6.51
CA HIS A 79 -2.64 -7.02 6.49
C HIS A 79 -4.00 -6.72 5.83
N ALA A 80 -4.26 -7.28 4.65
CA ALA A 80 -5.54 -7.12 3.94
C ALA A 80 -6.74 -7.68 4.73
N CYS A 81 -6.49 -8.61 5.63
CA CYS A 81 -7.47 -9.20 6.55
C CYS A 81 -7.48 -8.54 7.93
N GLU A 82 -6.86 -7.37 8.09
CA GLU A 82 -6.83 -6.58 9.33
C GLU A 82 -6.22 -7.31 10.54
N GLN A 83 -5.43 -8.35 10.30
CA GLN A 83 -4.70 -9.10 11.34
C GLN A 83 -3.35 -8.43 11.62
N VAL A 84 -3.39 -7.23 12.19
CA VAL A 84 -2.23 -6.31 12.31
C VAL A 84 -0.99 -6.97 12.91
N ARG A 85 -1.12 -7.64 14.07
CA ARG A 85 0.01 -8.31 14.74
C ARG A 85 0.63 -9.41 13.88
N LEU A 86 -0.21 -10.24 13.25
CA LEU A 86 0.26 -11.33 12.38
C LEU A 86 0.93 -10.79 11.12
N ALA A 87 0.40 -9.70 10.56
CA ALA A 87 0.97 -9.03 9.40
C ALA A 87 2.35 -8.47 9.71
N GLU A 88 2.52 -7.79 10.84
CA GLU A 88 3.83 -7.28 11.26
C GLU A 88 4.86 -8.39 11.40
N GLU A 89 4.54 -9.44 12.17
CA GLU A 89 5.45 -10.57 12.41
C GLU A 89 5.92 -11.19 11.08
N ARG A 90 4.98 -11.49 10.18
CA ARG A 90 5.27 -12.12 8.90
C ARG A 90 6.04 -11.21 7.95
N LEU A 91 5.64 -9.94 7.84
CA LEU A 91 6.33 -8.97 6.98
C LEU A 91 7.73 -8.64 7.50
N TYR A 92 7.94 -8.63 8.81
CA TYR A 92 9.26 -8.47 9.41
C TYR A 92 10.19 -9.65 9.07
N GLN A 93 9.70 -10.89 9.23
CA GLN A 93 10.45 -12.11 8.92
C GLN A 93 10.71 -12.32 7.42
N ALA A 94 9.84 -11.80 6.55
CA ALA A 94 9.92 -11.97 5.09
C ALA A 94 10.88 -10.99 4.39
N GLY A 95 11.75 -10.29 5.13
CA GLY A 95 12.73 -9.37 4.56
C GLY A 95 13.64 -10.02 3.53
N ASP A 96 13.70 -9.44 2.32
CA ASP A 96 14.60 -9.86 1.24
C ASP A 96 15.03 -8.61 0.47
N ARG A 97 16.28 -8.16 0.68
CA ARG A 97 16.78 -6.89 0.13
C ARG A 97 16.71 -6.84 -1.39
N ASP A 98 16.91 -7.99 -2.04
CA ASP A 98 16.88 -8.15 -3.50
C ASP A 98 15.54 -8.72 -3.98
N GLY A 99 14.59 -8.90 -3.06
CA GLY A 99 13.28 -9.50 -3.31
C GLY A 99 12.37 -8.58 -4.13
N ALA A 100 11.63 -9.18 -5.06
CA ALA A 100 10.51 -8.49 -5.68
C ALA A 100 9.51 -8.08 -4.58
N LEU A 101 9.07 -6.81 -4.61
CA LEU A 101 8.15 -6.19 -3.64
C LEU A 101 8.75 -5.83 -2.26
N GLU A 102 10.08 -5.77 -2.11
CA GLU A 102 10.69 -5.28 -0.86
C GLU A 102 10.23 -3.87 -0.50
N ASP A 103 10.02 -2.99 -1.48
CA ASP A 103 9.47 -1.65 -1.27
C ASP A 103 8.04 -1.67 -0.72
N TRP A 104 7.15 -2.48 -1.31
CA TRP A 104 5.80 -2.71 -0.81
C TRP A 104 5.80 -3.33 0.59
N ARG A 105 6.72 -4.28 0.84
CA ARG A 105 6.86 -4.92 2.16
C ARG A 105 7.22 -3.89 3.21
N LEU A 106 8.22 -3.05 2.95
CA LEU A 106 8.66 -1.98 3.85
C LEU A 106 7.55 -0.94 4.09
N TYR A 107 6.81 -0.58 3.04
CA TYR A 107 5.69 0.35 3.15
C TYR A 107 4.59 -0.20 4.07
N VAL A 108 4.12 -1.42 3.82
CA VAL A 108 3.07 -2.05 4.64
C VAL A 108 3.57 -2.38 6.05
N LEU A 109 4.81 -2.86 6.19
CA LEU A 109 5.43 -3.10 7.50
C LEU A 109 5.40 -1.83 8.35
N SER A 110 5.64 -0.67 7.74
CA SER A 110 5.55 0.59 8.48
C SER A 110 4.13 0.94 8.96
N ASP A 111 3.08 0.58 8.21
CA ASP A 111 1.68 0.75 8.67
C ASP A 111 1.38 -0.14 9.87
N VAL A 112 1.68 -1.44 9.75
CA VAL A 112 1.32 -2.41 10.79
C VAL A 112 2.16 -2.21 12.05
N ALA A 113 3.45 -1.86 11.91
CA ALA A 113 4.31 -1.52 13.04
C ALA A 113 3.83 -0.26 13.77
N ALA A 114 3.44 0.80 13.03
CA ALA A 114 2.89 2.01 13.65
C ALA A 114 1.57 1.71 14.39
N ALA A 115 0.70 0.88 13.81
CA ALA A 115 -0.56 0.47 14.44
C ALA A 115 -0.38 -0.37 15.72
N GLN A 116 0.77 -1.05 15.88
CA GLN A 116 1.13 -1.74 17.13
C GLN A 116 1.88 -0.82 18.12
N GLY A 117 2.17 0.43 17.76
CA GLY A 117 2.96 1.35 18.57
C GLY A 117 4.48 1.15 18.44
N HIS A 118 4.94 0.31 17.51
CA HIS A 118 6.35 0.08 17.22
C HIS A 118 6.92 1.19 16.31
N ALA A 119 6.93 2.42 16.82
CA ALA A 119 7.28 3.63 16.05
C ALA A 119 8.66 3.56 15.40
N GLU A 120 9.67 3.02 16.08
CA GLU A 120 11.04 2.91 15.55
C GLU A 120 11.12 1.97 14.35
N LEU A 121 10.43 0.82 14.42
CA LEU A 121 10.37 -0.13 13.31
C LEU A 121 9.65 0.49 12.10
N ALA A 122 8.56 1.22 12.35
CA ALA A 122 7.85 1.92 11.29
C ALA A 122 8.72 2.97 10.60
N GLN A 123 9.45 3.78 11.37
CA GLN A 123 10.37 4.79 10.84
C GLN A 123 11.54 4.16 10.08
N ALA A 124 12.16 3.11 10.64
CA ALA A 124 13.27 2.41 10.00
C ALA A 124 12.84 1.80 8.67
N SER A 125 11.63 1.23 8.60
CA SER A 125 11.08 0.66 7.37
C SER A 125 10.87 1.72 6.29
N LEU A 126 10.30 2.88 6.63
CA LEU A 126 10.16 4.01 5.70
C LEU A 126 11.51 4.58 5.26
N ALA A 127 12.46 4.73 6.19
CA ALA A 127 13.79 5.23 5.88
C ALA A 127 14.51 4.32 4.88
N ARG A 128 14.42 2.99 5.07
CA ARG A 128 14.94 2.01 4.12
C ARG A 128 14.25 2.09 2.77
N LEU A 129 12.92 2.18 2.71
CA LEU A 129 12.20 2.36 1.44
C LEU A 129 12.70 3.60 0.69
N ILE A 130 12.77 4.74 1.37
CA ILE A 130 13.14 6.03 0.79
C ILE A 130 14.61 6.05 0.32
N GLY A 131 15.50 5.39 1.08
CA GLY A 131 16.94 5.39 0.84
C GLY A 131 17.40 4.30 -0.13
N ASP A 132 16.97 3.07 0.10
CA ASP A 132 17.44 1.89 -0.64
C ASP A 132 16.67 1.68 -1.96
N HIS A 133 15.47 2.25 -2.10
CA HIS A 133 14.60 2.06 -3.28
C HIS A 133 14.20 3.39 -3.95
N PRO A 134 15.16 4.17 -4.49
CA PRO A 134 14.90 5.50 -5.05
C PRO A 134 13.94 5.50 -6.26
N GLY A 135 13.86 4.39 -7.01
CA GLY A 135 12.95 4.23 -8.16
C GLY A 135 11.58 3.64 -7.82
N SER A 136 11.28 3.38 -6.54
CA SER A 136 10.00 2.80 -6.15
C SER A 136 8.85 3.77 -6.41
N PRO A 137 7.71 3.32 -6.96
CA PRO A 137 6.50 4.14 -7.09
C PRO A 137 5.91 4.53 -5.72
N LEU A 138 6.33 3.87 -4.63
CA LEU A 138 5.89 4.19 -3.27
C LEU A 138 6.72 5.26 -2.60
N ARG A 139 7.86 5.66 -3.18
CA ARG A 139 8.82 6.56 -2.52
C ARG A 139 8.19 7.85 -2.05
N THR A 140 7.37 8.49 -2.88
CA THR A 140 6.74 9.76 -2.53
C THR A 140 5.69 9.60 -1.42
N ARG A 141 4.91 8.51 -1.46
CA ARG A 141 3.97 8.15 -0.39
C ARG A 141 4.71 7.89 0.92
N ALA A 142 5.84 7.21 0.85
CA ALA A 142 6.68 6.94 2.00
C ALA A 142 7.28 8.22 2.60
N LEU A 143 7.71 9.17 1.77
CA LEU A 143 8.16 10.50 2.22
C LEU A 143 7.04 11.27 2.93
N ALA A 144 5.84 11.29 2.34
CA ALA A 144 4.67 11.96 2.95
C ALA A 144 4.33 11.34 4.32
N LYS A 145 4.27 10.01 4.38
CA LYS A 145 4.01 9.27 5.62
C LYS A 145 5.10 9.50 6.67
N ALA A 146 6.37 9.48 6.27
CA ALA A 146 7.48 9.77 7.17
C ALA A 146 7.42 11.22 7.70
N ALA A 147 6.96 12.17 6.88
CA ALA A 147 6.74 13.55 7.31
C ALA A 147 5.65 13.66 8.38
N THR A 148 4.52 12.95 8.19
CA THR A 148 3.45 12.87 9.21
C THR A 148 3.99 12.32 10.53
N MET A 149 4.72 11.20 10.49
CA MET A 149 5.29 10.59 11.71
C MET A 149 6.31 11.50 12.41
N ALA A 150 7.14 12.22 11.64
CA ALA A 150 8.05 13.22 12.22
C ALA A 150 7.27 14.35 12.90
N TRP A 151 6.17 14.80 12.29
CA TRP A 151 5.32 15.83 12.88
C TRP A 151 4.65 15.38 14.18
N GLU A 152 4.08 14.18 14.21
CA GLU A 152 3.47 13.59 15.41
C GLU A 152 4.45 13.50 16.59
N ARG A 153 5.75 13.35 16.29
CA ARG A 153 6.85 13.33 17.26
C ARG A 153 7.41 14.71 17.59
N LYS A 154 6.77 15.77 17.10
CA LYS A 154 7.17 17.17 17.29
C LYS A 154 8.51 17.52 16.62
N GLU A 155 8.91 16.76 15.60
CA GLU A 155 10.14 16.96 14.82
C GLU A 155 9.86 17.85 13.59
N ALA A 156 9.34 19.07 13.81
CA ALA A 156 8.84 19.96 12.75
C ALA A 156 9.83 20.19 11.59
N ARG A 157 11.10 20.45 11.91
CA ARG A 157 12.15 20.66 10.91
C ARG A 157 12.31 19.43 10.01
N ARG A 158 12.28 18.23 10.59
CA ARG A 158 12.41 16.98 9.86
C ARG A 158 11.19 16.73 8.99
N ALA A 159 9.99 17.00 9.49
CA ALA A 159 8.75 16.90 8.72
C ALA A 159 8.80 17.80 7.48
N LEU A 160 9.16 19.08 7.63
CA LEU A 160 9.28 20.02 6.51
C LEU A 160 10.36 19.62 5.49
N GLU A 161 11.49 19.06 5.94
CA GLU A 161 12.53 18.53 5.05
C GLU A 161 11.98 17.37 4.19
N LEU A 162 11.24 16.45 4.80
CA LEU A 162 10.63 15.30 4.10
C LEU A 162 9.55 15.76 3.12
N ILE A 163 8.73 16.75 3.48
CA ILE A 163 7.77 17.39 2.57
C ILE A 163 8.48 18.01 1.37
N GLY A 164 9.55 18.79 1.62
CA GLY A 164 10.35 19.39 0.56
C GLY A 164 10.96 18.37 -0.39
N ARG A 165 11.32 17.18 0.11
CA ARG A 165 11.76 16.04 -0.71
C ARG A 165 10.61 15.46 -1.53
N ALA A 166 9.45 15.22 -0.93
CA ALA A 166 8.29 14.66 -1.61
C ALA A 166 7.78 15.56 -2.75
N ARG A 167 7.81 16.89 -2.57
CA ARG A 167 7.42 17.87 -3.59
C ARG A 167 8.24 17.83 -4.88
N ARG A 168 9.45 17.26 -4.85
CA ARG A 168 10.30 17.12 -6.04
C ARG A 168 9.93 15.90 -6.89
N ASP A 169 9.13 15.00 -6.34
CA ASP A 169 8.64 13.83 -7.04
C ASP A 169 7.21 14.07 -7.56
N HIS A 170 6.75 13.27 -8.52
CA HIS A 170 5.36 13.32 -8.95
C HIS A 170 4.46 12.67 -7.89
N LEU A 171 3.43 13.40 -7.46
CA LEU A 171 2.36 12.92 -6.57
C LEU A 171 1.04 12.86 -7.34
N GLN A 172 0.18 11.93 -6.93
CA GLN A 172 -1.23 12.04 -7.29
C GLN A 172 -1.85 13.25 -6.59
N GLU A 173 -2.85 13.88 -7.22
CA GLU A 173 -3.44 15.13 -6.76
C GLU A 173 -3.91 15.06 -5.29
N ASP A 174 -4.66 14.03 -4.92
CA ASP A 174 -5.14 13.82 -3.53
C ASP A 174 -4.00 13.71 -2.51
N GLU A 175 -2.88 13.11 -2.90
CA GLU A 175 -1.71 12.94 -2.03
C GLU A 175 -0.96 14.25 -1.87
N LEU A 176 -0.87 15.04 -2.93
CA LEU A 176 -0.31 16.38 -2.89
C LEU A 176 -1.15 17.28 -1.99
N VAL A 177 -2.47 17.29 -2.11
CA VAL A 177 -3.34 18.08 -1.24
C VAL A 177 -3.15 17.71 0.23
N ARG A 178 -3.07 16.41 0.57
CA ARG A 178 -2.78 15.97 1.95
C ARG A 178 -1.42 16.45 2.44
N LEU A 179 -0.38 16.33 1.61
CA LEU A 179 0.97 16.78 1.92
C LEU A 179 1.04 18.29 2.17
N GLU A 180 0.38 19.09 1.33
CA GLU A 180 0.38 20.54 1.44
C GLU A 180 -0.45 21.02 2.64
N ARG A 181 -1.55 20.33 2.99
CA ARG A 181 -2.28 20.59 4.24
C ARG A 181 -1.40 20.37 5.47
N LEU A 182 -0.63 19.28 5.49
CA LEU A 182 0.33 19.01 6.57
C LEU A 182 1.40 20.11 6.64
N ALA A 183 1.94 20.54 5.50
CA ALA A 183 2.92 21.63 5.45
C ALA A 183 2.35 22.96 5.99
N TRP A 184 1.12 23.28 5.64
CA TRP A 184 0.40 24.46 6.13
C TRP A 184 0.18 24.39 7.65
N GLU A 185 -0.26 23.24 8.16
CA GLU A 185 -0.47 23.01 9.59
C GLU A 185 0.83 23.21 10.37
N ILE A 186 1.92 22.56 9.94
CA ILE A 186 3.23 22.69 10.57
C ILE A 186 3.67 24.16 10.57
N GLY A 187 3.57 24.84 9.41
CA GLY A 187 3.95 26.24 9.29
C GLY A 187 3.14 27.17 10.19
N SER A 188 1.85 26.89 10.35
CA SER A 188 0.96 27.67 11.21
C SER A 188 1.24 27.47 12.70
N GLN A 189 1.54 26.25 13.13
CA GLN A 189 1.80 25.94 14.54
C GLN A 189 3.22 26.31 15.00
N THR A 190 4.19 26.33 14.08
CA THR A 190 5.61 26.56 14.41
C THR A 190 6.11 27.97 14.04
N GLY A 191 5.27 28.78 13.39
CA GLY A 191 5.67 30.10 12.90
C GLY A 191 6.57 30.06 11.66
N ALA A 192 6.70 28.91 10.99
CA ALA A 192 7.46 28.79 9.74
C ALA A 192 6.68 29.42 8.56
N GLU A 193 6.76 30.74 8.47
CA GLU A 193 6.09 31.59 7.47
C GLU A 193 6.27 31.08 6.03
N ASP A 194 7.50 30.73 5.65
CA ASP A 194 7.82 30.29 4.28
C ASP A 194 7.14 28.97 3.92
N ALA A 195 7.13 28.02 4.87
CA ALA A 195 6.45 26.74 4.69
C ALA A 195 4.94 26.94 4.52
N ARG A 196 4.35 27.82 5.34
CA ARG A 196 2.93 28.18 5.27
C ARG A 196 2.57 28.86 3.94
N LYS A 197 3.34 29.86 3.50
CA LYS A 197 3.11 30.59 2.23
C LYS A 197 3.22 29.66 1.02
N GLU A 198 4.24 28.82 0.97
CA GLU A 198 4.42 27.87 -0.15
C GLU A 198 3.31 26.83 -0.19
N ALA A 199 2.88 26.30 0.97
CA ALA A 199 1.76 25.37 1.04
C ALA A 199 0.44 26.00 0.55
N ALA A 200 0.13 27.24 0.97
CA ALA A 200 -1.04 27.95 0.46
C ALA A 200 -1.00 28.15 -1.06
N ARG A 201 0.15 28.55 -1.59
CA ARG A 201 0.31 28.73 -3.04
C ARG A 201 -0.04 27.46 -3.80
N ARG A 202 0.46 26.31 -3.34
CA ARG A 202 0.23 25.01 -3.98
C ARG A 202 -1.19 24.45 -3.81
N LEU A 203 -1.88 24.82 -2.73
CA LEU A 203 -3.27 24.42 -2.49
C LEU A 203 -4.28 25.21 -3.32
N LEU A 204 -3.89 26.37 -3.86
CA LEU A 204 -4.76 27.25 -4.64
C LEU A 204 -4.60 27.10 -6.16
N THR A 205 -3.65 26.27 -6.59
CA THR A 205 -3.36 25.96 -8.01
C THR A 205 -3.82 24.56 -8.34
#